data_AF-A0A4V2HTZ5-F1
#
_entry.id   AF-A0A4V2HTZ5-F1
#
_cell.length_a   1.000
_cell.length_b   1.000
_cell.length_c   1.000
_cell.angle_alpha   90.00
_cell.angle_beta   90.00
_cell.angle_gamma   90.00
#
_symmetry.space_group_name_H-M   'P 1'
#
loop_
_entity.id
_entity.type
_entity.pdbx_description
1 polymer ?
#
loop_
_entity_poly.entity_id
_entity_poly.type
_entity_poly.pdbx_seq_one_letter_code
_entity_poly.pdbx_strand_id
1 'polypeptide(L)'
;PIAGLAFILEELLHKFERRVAVAALATLATAIPVARLFIGDAPDFQVTPLNTPSAVSAPLFLALGAVAGLLAVAYNRTLLAFIAASDRFARLPIELRAGLIGASVGILAWFAPELVGGGDQITQRALTGQDSAAIVASAFLIRFALGALSYAAATPGGLFAPLLVLGAQSGLLFGAACRFVFPDLAIEPHAFALVGMAAFFAGVVRAPVTGIVLVAEMTGNVTMLLPMLGACFVAMLLPSLLHNPPIYDSLRERTLRLERQIRRE
;
A
#
# COMPACT_ATOMS: atom_id res chain seq x y z
N PRO A 1 -13.38 -9.91 0.11
CA PRO A 1 -14.29 -10.07 -1.04
C PRO A 1 -14.80 -8.74 -1.61
N ILE A 2 -15.33 -7.89 -0.74
CA ILE A 2 -15.89 -6.58 -1.11
C ILE A 2 -14.78 -5.68 -1.69
N ALA A 3 -13.55 -5.77 -1.18
CA ALA A 3 -12.41 -5.03 -1.71
C ALA A 3 -12.14 -5.34 -3.18
N GLY A 4 -12.32 -6.60 -3.60
CA GLY A 4 -12.18 -7.00 -5.01
C GLY A 4 -13.25 -6.37 -5.91
N LEU A 5 -14.50 -6.29 -5.44
CA LEU A 5 -15.56 -5.60 -6.16
C LEU A 5 -15.29 -4.10 -6.24
N ALA A 6 -14.91 -3.48 -5.11
CA ALA A 6 -14.55 -2.07 -5.06
C ALA A 6 -13.42 -1.75 -6.04
N PHE A 7 -12.38 -2.59 -6.07
CA PHE A 7 -11.25 -2.41 -6.98
C PHE A 7 -11.67 -2.42 -8.46
N ILE A 8 -12.55 -3.35 -8.84
CA ILE A 8 -13.04 -3.45 -10.23
C ILE A 8 -13.77 -2.17 -10.65
N LEU A 9 -14.63 -1.65 -9.77
CA LEU A 9 -15.50 -0.51 -10.09
C LEU A 9 -14.78 0.84 -9.97
N GLU A 10 -13.95 0.98 -8.94
CA GLU A 10 -13.26 2.23 -8.60
C GLU A 10 -12.00 2.43 -9.45
N GLU A 11 -11.12 1.41 -9.53
CA GLU A 11 -9.79 1.55 -10.14
C GLU A 11 -9.69 0.90 -11.53
N LEU A 12 -10.25 -0.30 -11.73
CA LEU A 12 -10.06 -0.96 -13.04
C LEU A 12 -10.91 -0.34 -14.15
N LEU A 13 -12.18 -0.07 -13.86
CA LEU A 13 -13.13 0.41 -14.87
C LEU A 13 -13.49 1.88 -14.72
N HIS A 14 -13.22 2.50 -13.56
CA HIS A 14 -13.57 3.89 -13.26
C HIS A 14 -15.04 4.23 -13.55
N LYS A 15 -15.93 3.23 -13.54
CA LYS A 15 -17.32 3.36 -13.93
C LYS A 15 -18.18 2.30 -13.26
N PHE A 16 -19.28 2.75 -12.68
CA PHE A 16 -20.29 1.85 -12.14
C PHE A 16 -21.24 1.38 -13.25
N GLU A 17 -21.05 0.16 -13.72
CA GLU A 17 -22.00 -0.50 -14.62
C GLU A 17 -22.65 -1.69 -13.91
N ARG A 18 -23.98 -1.71 -13.84
CA ARG A 18 -24.73 -2.78 -13.16
C ARG A 18 -24.37 -4.18 -13.67
N ARG A 19 -24.16 -4.33 -14.98
CA ARG A 19 -23.81 -5.62 -15.60
C ARG A 19 -22.45 -6.11 -15.12
N VAL A 20 -21.46 -5.22 -15.07
CA VAL A 20 -20.13 -5.52 -14.54
C VAL A 20 -20.21 -5.84 -13.05
N ALA A 21 -20.92 -5.04 -12.26
CA ALA A 21 -21.05 -5.28 -10.82
C ALA A 21 -21.67 -6.66 -10.53
N VAL A 22 -22.70 -7.07 -11.28
CA VAL A 22 -23.31 -8.40 -11.16
C VAL A 22 -22.34 -9.51 -11.58
N ALA A 23 -21.62 -9.34 -12.69
CA ALA A 23 -20.62 -10.31 -13.13
C ALA A 23 -19.49 -10.46 -12.11
N ALA A 24 -18.96 -9.35 -11.60
CA ALA A 24 -17.93 -9.34 -10.56
C ALA A 24 -18.41 -10.02 -9.27
N LEU A 25 -19.64 -9.74 -8.84
CA LEU A 25 -20.25 -10.43 -7.69
C LEU A 25 -20.36 -11.94 -7.91
N ALA A 26 -20.79 -12.38 -9.09
CA ALA A 26 -20.87 -13.81 -9.42
C ALA A 26 -19.48 -14.48 -9.43
N THR A 27 -18.47 -13.81 -9.98
CA THR A 27 -17.07 -14.29 -9.95
C THR A 27 -16.55 -14.37 -8.53
N LEU A 28 -16.76 -13.34 -7.70
CA LEU A 28 -16.28 -13.33 -6.31
C LEU A 28 -17.00 -14.37 -5.45
N ALA A 29 -18.31 -14.56 -5.65
CA ALA A 29 -19.11 -15.56 -4.95
C ALA A 29 -18.66 -17.01 -5.23
N THR A 30 -18.01 -17.25 -6.37
CA THR A 30 -17.47 -18.58 -6.72
C THR A 30 -15.98 -18.70 -6.39
N ALA A 31 -15.18 -17.69 -6.71
CA ALA A 31 -13.73 -17.71 -6.50
C ALA A 31 -13.33 -17.72 -5.01
N ILE A 32 -14.02 -16.94 -4.18
CA ILE A 32 -13.65 -16.79 -2.75
C ILE A 32 -13.86 -18.09 -1.96
N PRO A 33 -15.01 -18.80 -2.05
CA PRO A 33 -15.16 -20.09 -1.38
C PRO A 33 -14.11 -21.10 -1.82
N VAL A 34 -13.79 -21.15 -3.13
CA VAL A 34 -12.74 -22.04 -3.65
C VAL A 34 -11.39 -21.69 -3.03
N ALA A 35 -11.01 -20.42 -2.95
CA ALA A 35 -9.76 -20.01 -2.31
C ALA A 35 -9.73 -20.37 -0.82
N ARG A 36 -10.85 -20.22 -0.11
CA ARG A 36 -10.98 -20.55 1.32
C ARG A 36 -10.83 -22.03 1.63
N LEU A 37 -11.11 -22.93 0.68
CA LEU A 37 -10.82 -24.36 0.84
C LEU A 37 -9.32 -24.64 1.01
N PHE A 38 -8.45 -23.78 0.45
CA PHE A 38 -7.00 -23.95 0.51
C PHE A 38 -6.34 -23.06 1.58
N ILE A 39 -6.83 -21.83 1.74
CA ILE A 39 -6.17 -20.79 2.56
C ILE A 39 -6.84 -20.64 3.93
N GLY A 40 -8.11 -21.03 4.06
CA GLY A 40 -8.92 -20.83 5.27
C GLY A 40 -9.69 -19.50 5.28
N ASP A 41 -10.43 -19.28 6.38
CA ASP A 41 -11.37 -18.15 6.57
C ASP A 41 -10.86 -17.05 7.51
N ALA A 42 -9.65 -17.21 8.07
CA ALA A 42 -9.11 -16.24 9.02
C ALA A 42 -8.74 -14.92 8.32
N PRO A 43 -8.87 -13.76 9.01
CA PRO A 43 -8.31 -12.50 8.52
C PRO A 43 -6.80 -12.62 8.30
N ASP A 44 -6.27 -11.91 7.31
CA ASP A 44 -4.84 -11.88 7.00
C ASP A 44 -4.01 -11.30 8.17
N PHE A 45 -4.58 -10.35 8.91
CA PHE A 45 -3.93 -9.71 10.04
C PHE A 45 -4.77 -9.77 11.32
N GLN A 46 -4.09 -10.09 12.43
CA GLN A 46 -4.70 -10.06 13.75
C GLN A 46 -4.48 -8.69 14.39
N VAL A 47 -5.58 -8.01 14.70
CA VAL A 47 -5.58 -6.69 15.34
C VAL A 47 -6.32 -6.78 16.67
N THR A 48 -5.69 -6.33 17.75
CA THR A 48 -6.35 -6.22 19.05
C THR A 48 -7.52 -5.25 18.95
N PRO A 49 -8.63 -5.46 19.69
CA PRO A 49 -9.75 -4.52 19.69
C PRO A 49 -9.26 -3.08 19.94
N LEU A 50 -9.54 -2.21 18.98
CA LEU A 50 -9.16 -0.80 19.04
C LEU A 50 -10.31 0.01 19.62
N ASN A 51 -9.98 1.01 20.43
CA ASN A 51 -10.97 1.94 20.96
C ASN A 51 -11.43 2.92 19.89
N THR A 52 -12.71 3.31 19.95
CA THR A 52 -13.21 4.40 19.11
C THR A 52 -12.46 5.69 19.44
N PRO A 53 -11.85 6.35 18.44
CA PRO A 53 -11.11 7.59 18.69
C PRO A 53 -11.99 8.66 19.31
N SER A 54 -11.46 9.37 20.31
CA SER A 54 -12.12 10.54 20.87
C SER A 54 -12.14 11.68 19.85
N ALA A 55 -13.11 12.59 19.96
CA ALA A 55 -13.20 13.78 19.12
C ALA A 55 -11.92 14.65 19.16
N VAL A 56 -11.18 14.62 20.27
CA VAL A 56 -9.91 15.34 20.46
C VAL A 56 -8.78 14.69 19.67
N SER A 57 -8.75 13.35 19.58
CA SER A 57 -7.75 12.61 18.81
C SER A 57 -8.05 12.54 17.31
N ALA A 58 -9.30 12.75 16.90
CA ALA A 58 -9.74 12.65 15.51
C ALA A 58 -8.91 13.50 14.51
N PRO A 59 -8.52 14.76 14.80
CA PRO A 59 -7.68 15.55 13.92
C PRO A 59 -6.29 14.94 13.63
N LEU A 60 -5.76 14.10 14.53
CA LEU A 60 -4.46 13.45 14.33
C LEU A 60 -4.51 12.46 13.15
N PHE A 61 -5.66 11.83 12.87
CA PHE A 61 -5.82 10.95 11.71
C PHE A 61 -5.86 11.74 10.39
N LEU A 62 -6.38 12.97 10.40
CA LEU A 62 -6.31 13.86 9.25
C LEU A 62 -4.86 14.28 8.98
N ALA A 63 -4.10 14.58 10.04
CA ALA A 63 -2.68 14.88 9.95
C ALA A 63 -1.87 13.66 9.43
N LEU A 64 -2.19 12.45 9.88
CA LEU A 64 -1.65 11.22 9.31
C LEU A 64 -1.96 11.12 7.81
N GLY A 65 -3.18 11.45 7.40
CA GLY A 65 -3.55 11.52 5.98
C GLY A 65 -2.64 12.47 5.18
N ALA A 66 -2.32 13.65 5.73
CA ALA A 66 -1.37 14.57 5.09
C ALA A 66 0.03 13.96 4.97
N VAL A 67 0.55 13.32 6.03
CA VAL A 67 1.85 12.64 5.99
C VAL A 67 1.84 11.51 4.95
N ALA A 68 0.80 10.68 4.94
CA ALA A 68 0.63 9.59 3.98
C ALA A 68 0.56 10.10 2.53
N GLY A 69 -0.13 11.22 2.29
CA GLY A 69 -0.18 11.87 0.98
C GLY A 69 1.17 12.38 0.49
N LEU A 70 1.99 12.99 1.36
CA LEU A 70 3.35 13.40 1.01
C LEU A 70 4.25 12.20 0.71
N LEU A 71 4.18 11.16 1.55
CA LEU A 71 4.92 9.93 1.34
C LEU A 71 4.50 9.22 0.05
N ALA A 72 3.21 9.28 -0.31
CA ALA A 72 2.70 8.73 -1.57
C ALA A 72 3.32 9.43 -2.80
N VAL A 73 3.42 10.76 -2.79
CA VAL A 73 4.13 11.50 -3.86
C VAL A 73 5.59 11.08 -3.94
N ALA A 74 6.27 10.99 -2.78
CA ALA A 74 7.65 10.56 -2.73
C ALA A 74 7.81 9.14 -3.29
N TYR A 75 6.87 8.23 -2.98
CA TYR A 75 6.91 6.85 -3.44
C TYR A 75 6.69 6.75 -4.94
N ASN A 76 5.68 7.44 -5.48
CA ASN A 76 5.40 7.48 -6.92
C ASN A 76 6.61 7.99 -7.70
N ARG A 77 7.24 9.07 -7.24
CA ARG A 77 8.45 9.62 -7.86
C ARG A 77 9.63 8.65 -7.77
N THR A 78 9.81 8.00 -6.62
CA THR A 78 10.89 7.02 -6.42
C THR A 78 10.69 5.81 -7.33
N LEU A 79 9.49 5.24 -7.37
CA LEU A 79 9.15 4.11 -8.25
C LEU A 79 9.46 4.44 -9.71
N LEU A 80 8.96 5.56 -10.22
CA LEU A 80 9.19 5.97 -11.60
C LEU A 80 10.67 6.31 -11.88
N ALA A 81 11.40 6.86 -10.90
CA ALA A 81 12.83 7.12 -11.02
C ALA A 81 13.65 5.83 -11.12
N PHE A 82 13.32 4.81 -10.32
CA PHE A 82 13.98 3.49 -10.39
C PHE A 82 13.69 2.79 -11.72
N ILE A 83 12.44 2.87 -12.22
CA ILE A 83 12.10 2.36 -13.56
C ILE A 83 12.91 3.10 -14.64
N ALA A 84 12.95 4.44 -14.59
CA ALA A 84 13.70 5.22 -15.56
C ALA A 84 15.22 4.97 -15.48
N ALA A 85 15.76 4.75 -14.29
CA ALA A 85 17.16 4.37 -14.12
C ALA A 85 17.43 2.98 -14.72
N SER A 86 16.53 2.01 -14.47
CA SER A 86 16.57 0.68 -15.07
C SER A 86 16.56 0.75 -16.61
N ASP A 87 15.76 1.65 -17.20
CA ASP A 87 15.68 1.87 -18.65
C ASP A 87 16.96 2.47 -19.25
N ARG A 88 17.76 3.23 -18.49
CA ARG A 88 19.07 3.72 -18.98
C ARG A 88 20.05 2.58 -19.24
N PHE A 89 19.86 1.44 -18.58
CA PHE A 89 20.63 0.23 -18.80
C PHE A 89 19.99 -0.70 -19.85
N ALA A 90 19.13 -0.19 -20.74
CA ALA A 90 18.45 -0.96 -21.78
C ALA A 90 19.38 -1.70 -22.77
N ARG A 91 20.69 -1.40 -22.77
CA ARG A 91 21.68 -2.19 -23.53
C ARG A 91 21.91 -3.59 -22.94
N LEU A 92 21.63 -3.79 -21.65
CA LEU A 92 21.70 -5.11 -21.02
C LEU A 92 20.41 -5.87 -21.32
N PRO A 93 20.49 -7.19 -21.61
CA PRO A 93 19.31 -8.04 -21.72
C PRO A 93 18.44 -7.92 -20.48
N ILE A 94 17.12 -7.94 -20.67
CA ILE A 94 16.15 -7.76 -19.58
C ILE A 94 16.33 -8.84 -18.50
N GLU A 95 16.71 -10.05 -18.90
CA GLU A 95 16.97 -11.19 -18.03
C GLU A 95 18.17 -10.92 -17.11
N LEU A 96 19.24 -10.33 -17.63
CA LEU A 96 20.42 -10.02 -16.85
C LEU A 96 20.13 -8.89 -15.85
N ARG A 97 19.39 -7.86 -16.28
CA ARG A 97 18.99 -6.75 -15.41
C ARG A 97 18.08 -7.25 -14.27
N ALA A 98 17.07 -8.05 -14.59
CA ALA A 98 16.21 -8.69 -13.60
C ALA A 98 17.02 -9.63 -12.69
N GLY A 99 17.97 -10.38 -13.23
CA GLY A 99 18.87 -11.25 -12.47
C GLY A 99 19.75 -10.50 -11.48
N LEU A 100 20.29 -9.33 -11.86
CA LEU A 100 21.08 -8.47 -10.96
C LEU A 100 20.22 -7.89 -9.83
N ILE A 101 19.01 -7.42 -10.14
CA ILE A 101 18.08 -6.94 -9.11
C ILE A 101 17.68 -8.10 -8.19
N GLY A 102 17.33 -9.26 -8.75
CA GLY A 102 17.02 -10.47 -7.99
C GLY A 102 18.17 -10.93 -7.11
N ALA A 103 19.41 -10.88 -7.60
CA ALA A 103 20.61 -11.19 -6.80
C ALA A 103 20.78 -10.19 -5.65
N SER A 104 20.56 -8.90 -5.87
CA SER A 104 20.63 -7.90 -4.80
C SER A 104 19.55 -8.11 -3.72
N VAL A 105 18.31 -8.44 -4.13
CA VAL A 105 17.22 -8.82 -3.21
C VAL A 105 17.56 -10.13 -2.49
N GLY A 106 18.15 -11.10 -3.17
CA GLY A 106 18.56 -12.40 -2.61
C GLY A 106 19.69 -12.28 -1.59
N ILE A 107 20.68 -11.41 -1.82
CA ILE A 107 21.72 -11.09 -0.84
C ILE A 107 21.08 -10.47 0.40
N LEU A 108 20.16 -9.52 0.22
CA LEU A 108 19.43 -8.95 1.36
C LEU A 108 18.62 -10.02 2.09
N ALA A 109 17.96 -10.93 1.37
CA ALA A 109 17.21 -12.04 1.96
C ALA A 109 18.10 -12.98 2.79
N TRP A 110 19.35 -13.17 2.39
CA TRP A 110 20.31 -14.00 3.13
C TRP A 110 20.67 -13.39 4.50
N PHE A 111 20.90 -12.07 4.57
CA PHE A 111 21.30 -11.39 5.80
C PHE A 111 20.11 -10.90 6.65
N ALA A 112 19.00 -10.54 6.02
CA ALA A 112 17.82 -9.95 6.64
C ALA A 112 16.53 -10.49 5.97
N PRO A 113 16.21 -11.78 6.15
CA PRO A 113 15.06 -12.42 5.50
C PRO A 113 13.72 -11.75 5.85
N GLU A 114 13.63 -11.13 7.02
CA GLU A 114 12.42 -10.44 7.48
C GLU A 114 12.12 -9.14 6.73
N LEU A 115 13.08 -8.59 5.96
CA LEU A 115 12.91 -7.32 5.25
C LEU A 115 12.42 -7.50 3.80
N VAL A 116 12.48 -8.71 3.27
CA VAL A 116 12.11 -9.06 1.89
C VAL A 116 10.70 -9.67 1.81
N GLY A 117 10.24 -10.00 0.60
CA GLY A 117 8.92 -10.62 0.38
C GLY A 117 7.74 -9.64 0.49
N GLY A 118 6.52 -10.21 0.51
CA GLY A 118 5.25 -9.46 0.51
C GLY A 118 5.12 -8.49 1.67
N GLY A 119 5.67 -8.87 2.84
CA GLY A 119 5.75 -8.04 4.03
C GLY A 119 4.63 -8.28 5.05
N ASP A 120 3.85 -9.35 4.91
CA ASP A 120 2.73 -9.66 5.81
C ASP A 120 3.17 -9.72 7.28
N GLN A 121 4.29 -10.37 7.58
CA GLN A 121 4.85 -10.40 8.93
C GLN A 121 5.24 -9.00 9.44
N ILE A 122 5.75 -8.14 8.57
CA ILE A 122 6.13 -6.76 8.92
C ILE A 122 4.88 -5.94 9.23
N THR A 123 3.84 -6.08 8.41
CA THR A 123 2.53 -5.46 8.66
C THR A 123 1.93 -5.97 9.98
N GLN A 124 1.96 -7.27 10.22
CA GLN A 124 1.47 -7.87 11.47
C GLN A 124 2.21 -7.34 12.70
N ARG A 125 3.55 -7.24 12.65
CA ARG A 125 4.35 -6.63 13.72
C ARG A 125 4.06 -5.15 13.91
N ALA A 126 3.79 -4.42 12.82
CA ALA A 126 3.41 -3.02 12.91
C ALA A 126 2.01 -2.84 13.53
N LEU A 127 1.06 -3.71 13.21
CA LEU A 127 -0.29 -3.70 13.77
C LEU A 127 -0.36 -4.18 15.22
N THR A 128 0.65 -4.89 15.70
CA THR A 128 0.78 -5.34 17.10
C THR A 128 1.82 -4.53 17.89
N GLY A 129 2.58 -3.67 17.21
CA GLY A 129 3.70 -2.85 17.71
C GLY A 129 4.68 -3.61 18.57
N GLN A 130 5.05 -4.80 18.10
CA GLN A 130 6.11 -5.60 18.69
C GLN A 130 7.49 -4.96 18.48
N ASP A 131 7.65 -4.16 17.43
CA ASP A 131 8.92 -3.56 17.05
C ASP A 131 9.10 -2.14 17.59
N SER A 132 10.35 -1.79 17.92
CA SER A 132 10.71 -0.43 18.30
C SER A 132 10.60 0.53 17.11
N ALA A 133 10.35 1.82 17.39
CA ALA A 133 10.27 2.85 16.35
C ALA A 133 11.53 2.92 15.45
N ALA A 134 12.71 2.65 16.00
CA ALA A 134 13.96 2.61 15.22
C ALA A 134 13.98 1.45 14.22
N ILE A 135 13.55 0.26 14.63
CA ILE A 135 13.44 -0.91 13.74
C ILE A 135 12.43 -0.63 12.64
N VAL A 136 11.24 -0.14 13.00
CA VAL A 136 10.18 0.20 12.04
C VAL A 136 10.65 1.26 11.03
N ALA A 137 11.33 2.32 11.50
CA ALA A 137 11.85 3.38 10.63
C ALA A 137 12.92 2.85 9.66
N SER A 138 13.86 2.03 10.15
CA SER A 138 14.88 1.42 9.29
C SER A 138 14.27 0.48 8.25
N ALA A 139 13.31 -0.36 8.64
CA ALA A 139 12.60 -1.27 7.75
C ALA A 139 11.75 -0.51 6.72
N PHE A 140 11.12 0.58 7.11
CA PHE A 140 10.38 1.47 6.20
C PHE A 140 11.30 2.01 5.11
N LEU A 141 12.45 2.60 5.47
CA LEU A 141 13.38 3.18 4.49
C LEU A 141 13.92 2.12 3.52
N ILE A 142 14.30 0.95 4.04
CA ILE A 142 14.77 -0.16 3.22
C ILE A 142 13.68 -0.61 2.25
N ARG A 143 12.46 -0.84 2.73
CA ARG A 143 11.35 -1.33 1.88
C ARG A 143 10.85 -0.29 0.89
N PHE A 144 10.92 0.98 1.25
CA PHE A 144 10.54 2.07 0.36
C PHE A 144 11.42 2.07 -0.91
N ALA A 145 12.73 1.88 -0.75
CA ALA A 145 13.66 1.74 -1.87
C ALA A 145 13.59 0.35 -2.54
N LEU A 146 13.54 -0.73 -1.75
CA LEU A 146 13.53 -2.10 -2.24
C LEU A 146 12.30 -2.42 -3.09
N GLY A 147 11.11 -1.93 -2.69
CA GLY A 147 9.89 -2.09 -3.46
C GLY A 147 9.99 -1.42 -4.83
N ALA A 148 10.53 -0.20 -4.88
CA ALA A 148 10.78 0.52 -6.12
C ALA A 148 11.79 -0.19 -7.03
N LEU A 149 12.89 -0.66 -6.45
CA LEU A 149 13.93 -1.43 -7.15
C LEU A 149 13.38 -2.74 -7.70
N SER A 150 12.64 -3.50 -6.89
CA SER A 150 12.06 -4.79 -7.29
C SER A 150 11.06 -4.62 -8.43
N TYR A 151 10.23 -3.58 -8.39
CA TYR A 151 9.29 -3.30 -9.48
C TYR A 151 10.01 -2.88 -10.78
N ALA A 152 11.15 -2.18 -10.67
CA ALA A 152 11.97 -1.80 -11.81
C ALA A 152 12.68 -2.99 -12.50
N ALA A 153 12.67 -4.18 -11.89
CA ALA A 153 13.10 -5.42 -12.54
C ALA A 153 12.17 -5.85 -13.69
N ALA A 154 10.96 -5.29 -13.78
CA ALA A 154 9.95 -5.63 -14.78
C ALA A 154 9.54 -7.12 -14.77
N THR A 155 9.63 -7.77 -13.60
CA THR A 155 9.10 -9.12 -13.36
C THR A 155 7.62 -9.07 -12.97
N PRO A 156 6.83 -10.15 -13.20
CA PRO A 156 5.45 -10.21 -12.74
C PRO A 156 5.33 -9.96 -11.23
N GLY A 157 4.58 -8.94 -10.84
CA GLY A 157 4.44 -8.54 -9.44
C GLY A 157 3.42 -7.43 -9.24
N GLY A 158 2.98 -7.24 -8.01
CA GLY A 158 2.00 -6.23 -7.62
C GLY A 158 2.57 -5.19 -6.64
N LEU A 159 1.91 -4.03 -6.57
CA LEU A 159 2.25 -2.96 -5.64
C LEU A 159 1.42 -3.02 -4.34
N PHE A 160 0.31 -3.76 -4.31
CA PHE A 160 -0.66 -3.76 -3.21
C PHE A 160 -0.04 -4.05 -1.84
N ALA A 161 0.53 -5.24 -1.64
CA ALA A 161 1.09 -5.63 -0.35
C ALA A 161 2.24 -4.70 0.11
N PRO A 162 3.24 -4.35 -0.74
CA PRO A 162 4.25 -3.36 -0.38
C PRO A 162 3.69 -2.02 0.09
N LEU A 163 2.64 -1.51 -0.56
CA LEU A 163 2.00 -0.25 -0.15
C LEU A 163 1.34 -0.36 1.22
N LEU A 164 0.63 -1.46 1.49
CA LEU A 164 0.02 -1.68 2.80
C LEU A 164 1.08 -1.72 3.92
N VAL A 165 2.23 -2.36 3.67
CA VAL A 165 3.33 -2.41 4.64
C VAL A 165 3.88 -1.02 4.93
N LEU A 166 4.16 -0.22 3.89
CA LEU A 166 4.66 1.14 4.05
C LEU A 166 3.64 2.05 4.76
N GLY A 167 2.35 1.86 4.47
CA GLY A 167 1.26 2.53 5.17
C GLY A 167 1.19 2.16 6.66
N ALA A 168 1.29 0.87 6.98
CA ALA A 168 1.30 0.39 8.36
C ALA A 168 2.49 0.95 9.16
N GLN A 169 3.70 0.90 8.57
CA GLN A 169 4.92 1.39 9.22
C GLN A 169 4.89 2.91 9.41
N SER A 170 4.54 3.68 8.38
CA SER A 170 4.44 5.14 8.49
C SER A 170 3.34 5.57 9.48
N GLY A 171 2.20 4.88 9.49
CA GLY A 171 1.14 5.07 10.46
C GLY A 171 1.60 4.78 11.89
N LEU A 172 2.28 3.64 12.12
CA LEU A 172 2.80 3.28 13.44
C LEU A 172 3.80 4.33 13.95
N LEU A 173 4.74 4.77 13.09
CA LEU A 173 5.73 5.79 13.44
C LEU A 173 5.07 7.12 13.80
N PHE A 174 4.06 7.53 13.03
CA PHE A 174 3.30 8.74 13.30
C PHE A 174 2.54 8.62 14.63
N GLY A 175 1.82 7.52 14.86
CA GLY A 175 1.10 7.27 16.10
C GLY A 175 2.03 7.22 17.33
N ALA A 176 3.22 6.63 17.19
CA ALA A 176 4.23 6.60 18.24
C ALA A 176 4.75 8.01 18.56
N ALA A 177 4.97 8.85 17.55
CA ALA A 177 5.33 10.25 17.73
C ALA A 177 4.20 11.04 18.40
N CYS A 178 2.93 10.84 18.00
CA CYS A 178 1.79 11.49 18.64
C CYS A 178 1.64 11.08 20.11
N ARG A 179 1.83 9.80 20.44
CA ARG A 179 1.81 9.33 21.84
C ARG A 179 2.90 9.99 22.69
N PHE A 180 4.07 10.23 22.10
CA PHE A 180 5.16 10.92 22.79
C PHE A 180 4.86 12.41 23.01
N VAL A 181 4.27 13.08 22.02
CA VAL A 181 3.96 14.52 22.07
C VAL A 181 2.71 14.83 22.92
N PHE A 182 1.72 13.94 22.91
CA PHE A 182 0.46 14.08 23.62
C PHE A 182 0.22 12.90 24.59
N PRO A 183 1.00 12.78 25.67
CA PRO A 183 0.94 11.64 26.58
C PRO A 183 -0.40 11.52 27.32
N ASP A 184 -1.11 12.63 27.51
CA ASP A 184 -2.43 12.67 28.17
C ASP A 184 -3.56 12.17 27.27
N LEU A 185 -3.32 12.08 25.95
CA LEU A 185 -4.25 11.44 25.03
C LEU A 185 -3.96 9.93 25.05
N ALA A 186 -5.00 9.12 25.27
CA ALA A 186 -4.93 7.66 25.19
C ALA A 186 -4.72 7.20 23.73
N ILE A 187 -3.55 7.51 23.16
CA ILE A 187 -3.17 7.24 21.78
C ILE A 187 -2.69 5.80 21.68
N GLU A 188 -3.32 5.05 20.78
CA GLU A 188 -2.94 3.69 20.40
C GLU A 188 -2.18 3.73 19.05
N PRO A 189 -0.84 3.63 19.03
CA PRO A 189 -0.06 3.75 17.78
C PRO A 189 -0.48 2.75 16.69
N HIS A 190 -0.94 1.56 17.08
CA HIS A 190 -1.45 0.53 16.17
C HIS A 190 -2.72 0.96 15.42
N ALA A 191 -3.54 1.81 16.03
CA ALA A 191 -4.71 2.40 15.37
C ALA A 191 -4.29 3.30 14.21
N PHE A 192 -3.18 4.03 14.36
CA PHE A 192 -2.59 4.82 13.29
C PHE A 192 -1.92 3.95 12.23
N ALA A 193 -1.32 2.82 12.61
CA ALA A 193 -0.81 1.84 11.65
C ALA A 193 -1.92 1.35 10.70
N LEU A 194 -3.06 0.92 11.27
CA LEU A 194 -4.22 0.46 10.50
C LEU A 194 -4.76 1.56 9.58
N VAL A 195 -4.93 2.78 10.09
CA VAL A 195 -5.39 3.91 9.27
C VAL A 195 -4.36 4.29 8.19
N GLY A 196 -3.07 4.19 8.51
CA GLY A 196 -1.96 4.47 7.61
C GLY A 196 -1.92 3.53 6.42
N MET A 197 -2.28 2.24 6.60
CA MET A 197 -2.42 1.28 5.51
C MET A 197 -3.37 1.80 4.42
N ALA A 198 -4.59 2.18 4.82
CA ALA A 198 -5.61 2.67 3.89
C ALA A 198 -5.22 4.02 3.30
N ALA A 199 -4.73 4.96 4.13
CA ALA A 199 -4.40 6.31 3.71
C ALA A 199 -3.24 6.34 2.70
N PHE A 200 -2.17 5.58 2.94
CA PHE A 200 -1.04 5.51 2.01
C PHE A 200 -1.43 4.83 0.70
N PHE A 201 -2.21 3.74 0.75
CA PHE A 201 -2.77 3.11 -0.43
C PHE A 201 -3.62 4.08 -1.26
N ALA A 202 -4.55 4.79 -0.63
CA ALA A 202 -5.40 5.79 -1.29
C ALA A 202 -4.58 6.95 -1.87
N GLY A 203 -3.52 7.38 -1.16
CA GLY A 203 -2.59 8.40 -1.63
C GLY A 203 -1.89 8.00 -2.93
N VAL A 204 -1.38 6.77 -3.01
CA VAL A 204 -0.62 6.24 -4.15
C VAL A 204 -1.51 5.85 -5.33
N VAL A 205 -2.56 5.08 -5.05
CA VAL A 205 -3.41 4.42 -6.06
C VAL A 205 -4.55 5.31 -6.53
N ARG A 206 -5.09 6.19 -5.67
CA ARG A 206 -6.34 6.94 -5.87
C ARG A 206 -7.63 6.13 -5.82
N ALA A 207 -7.60 4.98 -5.14
CA ALA A 207 -8.78 4.15 -4.88
C ALA A 207 -9.08 4.07 -3.37
N PRO A 208 -9.66 5.14 -2.76
CA PRO A 208 -9.92 5.20 -1.33
C PRO A 208 -10.92 4.15 -0.84
N VAL A 209 -12.01 3.88 -1.56
CA VAL A 209 -13.02 2.90 -1.14
C VAL A 209 -12.40 1.51 -1.10
N THR A 210 -11.64 1.16 -2.14
CA THR A 210 -10.87 -0.08 -2.24
C THR A 210 -9.90 -0.21 -1.07
N GLY A 211 -9.10 0.82 -0.79
CA GLY A 211 -8.13 0.77 0.31
C GLY A 211 -8.77 0.57 1.68
N ILE A 212 -9.86 1.29 1.96
CA ILE A 212 -10.59 1.19 3.24
C ILE A 212 -11.20 -0.20 3.41
N VAL A 213 -11.92 -0.68 2.39
CA VAL A 213 -12.57 -2.00 2.44
C VAL A 213 -11.53 -3.11 2.52
N LEU A 214 -10.43 -3.00 1.79
CA LEU A 214 -9.34 -3.97 1.84
C LEU A 214 -8.77 -4.09 3.25
N VAL A 215 -8.40 -2.96 3.87
CA VAL A 215 -7.88 -2.97 5.25
C VAL A 215 -8.91 -3.49 6.24
N ALA A 216 -10.18 -3.10 6.11
CA ALA A 216 -11.25 -3.58 6.98
C ALA A 216 -11.46 -5.11 6.84
N GLU A 217 -11.42 -5.66 5.63
CA GLU A 217 -11.57 -7.10 5.41
C GLU A 217 -10.34 -7.90 5.88
N MET A 218 -9.12 -7.40 5.65
CA MET A 218 -7.87 -8.07 6.05
C MET A 218 -7.65 -8.07 7.56
N THR A 219 -8.16 -7.07 8.28
CA THR A 219 -7.97 -6.93 9.74
C THR A 219 -9.20 -7.33 10.57
N GLY A 220 -10.37 -7.44 9.93
CA GLY A 220 -11.65 -7.60 10.61
C GLY A 220 -12.09 -6.38 11.43
N ASN A 221 -11.39 -5.24 11.34
CA ASN A 221 -11.67 -4.06 12.16
C ASN A 221 -12.51 -3.03 11.39
N VAL A 222 -13.73 -2.79 11.86
CA VAL A 222 -14.64 -1.77 11.32
C VAL A 222 -14.74 -0.52 12.20
N THR A 223 -14.18 -0.53 13.41
CA THR A 223 -14.19 0.61 14.34
C THR A 223 -13.48 1.82 13.74
N MET A 224 -12.43 1.58 12.94
CA MET A 224 -11.59 2.64 12.37
C MET A 224 -12.08 3.15 11.00
N LEU A 225 -13.27 2.78 10.53
CA LEU A 225 -13.79 3.21 9.22
C LEU A 225 -13.83 4.73 9.05
N LEU A 226 -14.33 5.46 10.05
CA LEU A 226 -14.43 6.92 9.99
C LEU A 226 -13.04 7.61 9.97
N PRO A 227 -12.09 7.25 10.86
CA PRO A 227 -10.70 7.69 10.75
C PRO A 227 -10.06 7.40 9.39
N MET A 228 -10.28 6.19 8.84
CA MET A 228 -9.76 5.82 7.52
C MET A 228 -10.34 6.72 6.42
N LEU A 229 -11.64 7.00 6.42
CA LEU A 229 -12.27 7.91 5.46
C LEU A 229 -11.61 9.30 5.48
N GLY A 230 -11.44 9.88 6.67
CA GLY A 230 -10.81 11.19 6.83
C GLY A 230 -9.35 11.22 6.38
N ALA A 231 -8.56 10.22 6.81
CA ALA A 231 -7.16 10.12 6.44
C ALA A 231 -6.97 9.89 4.92
N CYS A 232 -7.77 9.01 4.31
CA CYS A 232 -7.75 8.77 2.87
C CYS A 232 -8.13 10.02 2.08
N PHE A 233 -9.14 10.78 2.52
CA PHE A 233 -9.51 12.05 1.89
C PHE A 233 -8.32 13.01 1.84
N VAL A 234 -7.66 13.24 2.98
CA VAL A 234 -6.51 14.16 3.04
C VAL A 234 -5.30 13.61 2.27
N ALA A 235 -5.03 12.31 2.36
CA ALA A 235 -3.97 11.65 1.60
C ALA A 235 -4.16 11.77 0.08
N MET A 236 -5.42 11.91 -0.36
CA MET A 236 -5.73 12.19 -1.75
C MET A 236 -5.53 13.64 -2.16
N LEU A 237 -5.77 14.61 -1.27
CA LEU A 237 -5.64 16.02 -1.63
C LEU A 237 -4.21 16.38 -2.04
N LEU A 238 -3.20 15.94 -1.27
CA LEU A 238 -1.83 16.40 -1.47
C LEU A 238 -1.20 15.99 -2.82
N PRO A 239 -1.27 14.72 -3.27
CA PRO A 239 -0.73 14.38 -4.59
C PRO A 239 -1.51 15.08 -5.72
N SER A 240 -2.78 15.46 -5.52
CA SER A 240 -3.57 16.21 -6.52
C SER A 240 -3.11 17.65 -6.60
N LEU A 241 -2.88 18.31 -5.46
CA LEU A 241 -2.31 19.66 -5.40
C LEU A 241 -0.89 19.70 -5.99
N LEU A 242 -0.11 18.64 -5.79
CA LEU A 242 1.24 18.50 -6.33
C LEU A 242 1.29 17.96 -7.76
N HIS A 243 0.13 17.84 -8.43
CA HIS A 243 0.00 17.36 -9.81
C HIS A 243 0.70 16.00 -10.05
N ASN A 244 0.66 15.13 -9.04
CA ASN A 244 1.18 13.78 -9.12
C ASN A 244 0.04 12.81 -9.51
N PRO A 245 0.07 12.23 -10.72
CA PRO A 245 -0.97 11.34 -11.19
C PRO A 245 -1.02 10.03 -10.38
N PRO A 246 -2.16 9.31 -10.42
CA PRO A 246 -2.26 7.95 -9.89
C PRO A 246 -1.14 7.05 -10.44
N ILE A 247 -0.64 6.13 -9.61
CA ILE A 247 0.49 5.31 -10.02
C ILE A 247 0.17 4.38 -11.19
N TYR A 248 -1.03 3.79 -11.21
CA TYR A 248 -1.43 2.88 -12.28
C TYR A 248 -1.67 3.60 -13.60
N ASP A 249 -2.19 4.83 -13.58
CA ASP A 249 -2.26 5.67 -14.77
C ASP A 249 -0.87 6.01 -15.30
N SER A 250 0.07 6.37 -14.43
CA SER A 250 1.46 6.66 -14.81
C SER A 250 2.12 5.47 -15.50
N LEU A 251 1.92 4.28 -14.94
CA LEU A 251 2.44 3.02 -15.48
C LEU A 251 1.77 2.65 -16.80
N ARG A 252 0.44 2.81 -16.89
CA ARG A 252 -0.34 2.58 -18.12
C ARG A 252 0.10 3.49 -19.25
N GLU A 253 0.25 4.79 -18.99
CA GLU A 253 0.75 5.74 -19.98
C GLU A 253 2.13 5.38 -20.49
N ARG A 254 3.03 4.97 -19.58
CA ARG A 254 4.38 4.52 -19.96
C ARG A 254 4.30 3.31 -20.89
N THR A 255 3.49 2.30 -20.58
CA THR A 255 3.32 1.11 -21.42
C THR A 255 2.80 1.47 -22.82
N LEU A 256 1.79 2.35 -22.90
CA LEU A 256 1.27 2.83 -24.19
C LEU A 256 2.32 3.60 -25.01
N ARG A 257 3.21 4.35 -24.36
CA ARG A 257 4.32 5.04 -25.05
C ARG A 257 5.32 4.05 -25.64
N LEU A 258 5.70 3.02 -24.88
CA LEU A 258 6.60 1.97 -25.36
C LEU A 258 6.00 1.18 -26.53
N GLU A 259 4.71 0.83 -26.46
CA GLU A 259 4.03 0.13 -27.55
C GLU A 259 4.02 0.95 -28.85
N ARG A 260 3.79 2.26 -28.75
CA ARG A 260 3.85 3.16 -29.91
C ARG A 260 5.24 3.29 -30.50
N GLN A 261 6.30 3.17 -29.70
CA GLN A 261 7.68 3.17 -30.18
C GLN A 261 7.97 1.89 -30.96
N ILE A 262 7.61 0.73 -30.39
CA ILE A 262 7.79 -0.57 -31.05
C ILE A 262 7.03 -0.66 -32.38
N ARG A 263 5.81 -0.11 -32.45
CA ARG A 263 5.03 -0.10 -33.72
C ARG A 263 5.60 0.82 -34.81
N ARG A 264 6.52 1.73 -34.47
CA ARG A 264 7.14 2.67 -35.41
C ARG A 264 8.48 2.19 -35.95
N GLU A 265 9.11 1.23 -35.28
CA GLU A 265 10.33 0.54 -35.70
C GLU A 265 10.00 -0.65 -36.60
#